data_AF-A0A496SVB9-F1
#
_entry.id   AF-A0A496SVB9-F1
#
_cell.length_a   1.000
_cell.length_b   1.000
_cell.length_c   1.000
_cell.angle_alpha   90.00
_cell.angle_beta   90.00
_cell.angle_gamma   90.00
#
_symmetry.space_group_name_H-M   'P 1'
#
loop_
_entity.id
_entity.type
_entity.pdbx_description
1 polymer ?
#
loop_
_entity_poly.entity_id
_entity_poly.type
_entity_poly.pdbx_seq_one_letter_code
_entity_poly.pdbx_strand_id
1 'polypeptide(L)'
;MFEYLGAGRPILCISNHETVVTDLIKKTNAGVVVKNDEEMKRVLLKWYREFIETGEIKYQGIQSEIMKHTREKKTKQLAEVFERVLSDNKQR
;
A
#
# COMPACT_ATOMS: atom_id res chain seq x y z
N MET A 1 -6.01 -5.49 1.33
CA MET A 1 -4.97 -4.47 1.11
C MET A 1 -4.21 -4.66 -0.21
N PHE A 2 -3.44 -5.74 -0.40
CA PHE A 2 -2.64 -5.92 -1.63
C PHE A 2 -3.49 -5.99 -2.92
N GLU A 3 -4.71 -6.54 -2.83
CA GLU A 3 -5.68 -6.52 -3.94
C GLU A 3 -6.16 -5.10 -4.26
N TYR A 4 -6.32 -4.24 -3.24
CA TYR A 4 -6.67 -2.82 -3.43
C TYR A 4 -5.55 -2.03 -4.10
N LEU A 5 -4.28 -2.33 -3.79
CA LEU A 5 -3.14 -1.74 -4.51
C LEU A 5 -3.16 -2.10 -6.00
N GLY A 6 -3.52 -3.35 -6.32
CA GLY A 6 -3.68 -3.81 -7.71
C GLY A 6 -4.89 -3.21 -8.43
N ALA A 7 -5.92 -2.79 -7.69
CA ALA A 7 -7.13 -2.18 -8.26
C ALA A 7 -6.92 -0.74 -8.75
N GLY A 8 -5.79 -0.10 -8.43
CA GLY A 8 -5.47 1.25 -8.89
C GLY A 8 -6.43 2.32 -8.36
N ARG A 9 -6.98 2.13 -7.14
CA ARG A 9 -7.92 3.06 -6.52
C ARG A 9 -7.26 3.76 -5.32
N PRO A 10 -7.44 5.09 -5.16
CA PRO A 10 -6.96 5.79 -3.97
C PRO A 10 -7.50 5.16 -2.68
N ILE A 11 -6.61 4.93 -1.71
CA ILE A 11 -6.94 4.31 -0.42
C ILE A 11 -7.06 5.40 0.65
N LEU A 12 -8.17 5.42 1.39
CA LEU A 12 -8.31 6.22 2.61
C LEU A 12 -8.11 5.31 3.82
N CYS A 13 -7.00 5.49 4.52
CA CYS A 13 -6.68 4.72 5.72
C CYS A 13 -6.81 5.60 6.96
N ILE A 14 -7.51 5.09 7.97
CA ILE A 14 -7.69 5.78 9.25
C ILE A 14 -6.76 5.11 10.25
N SER A 15 -5.76 5.84 10.72
CA SER A 15 -4.83 5.33 11.72
C SER A 15 -4.13 6.47 12.46
N ASN A 16 -4.02 6.31 13.77
CA ASN A 16 -3.25 7.17 14.67
C ASN A 16 -1.83 6.64 14.92
N HIS A 17 -1.45 5.50 14.34
CA HIS A 17 -0.17 4.83 14.55
C HIS A 17 0.54 4.55 13.23
N GLU A 18 1.87 4.49 13.27
CA GLU A 18 2.63 3.92 12.16
C GLU A 18 2.51 2.40 12.21
N THR A 19 1.95 1.84 11.15
CA THR A 19 1.73 0.42 10.95
C THR A 19 2.30 0.01 9.59
N VAL A 20 2.41 -1.30 9.38
CA VAL A 20 2.79 -1.84 8.07
C VAL A 20 1.87 -1.33 6.96
N VAL A 21 0.59 -1.08 7.24
CA VAL A 21 -0.37 -0.57 6.26
C VAL A 21 -0.14 0.91 5.96
N THR A 22 0.06 1.74 6.98
CA THR A 22 0.32 3.18 6.76
C THR A 22 1.63 3.40 6.03
N ASP A 23 2.66 2.61 6.35
CA ASP A 23 3.95 2.67 5.67
C ASP A 23 3.84 2.20 4.22
N LEU A 24 3.07 1.16 3.97
CA LEU A 24 2.79 0.68 2.63
C LEU A 24 2.09 1.74 1.79
N ILE A 25 1.06 2.41 2.33
CA ILE A 25 0.35 3.50 1.64
C ILE A 25 1.29 4.67 1.34
N LYS A 26 2.11 5.08 2.32
CA LYS A 26 3.13 6.15 2.14
C LYS A 26 4.15 5.79 1.06
N LYS A 27 4.74 4.59 1.11
CA LYS A 27 5.77 4.14 0.16
C LYS A 27 5.22 3.97 -1.25
N THR A 28 3.99 3.47 -1.38
CA THR A 28 3.36 3.25 -2.69
C THR A 28 2.64 4.48 -3.23
N ASN A 29 2.49 5.55 -2.44
CA ASN A 29 1.64 6.70 -2.76
C ASN A 29 0.22 6.30 -3.22
N ALA A 30 -0.29 5.16 -2.74
CA ALA A 30 -1.56 4.59 -3.21
C ALA A 30 -2.78 5.26 -2.56
N GLY A 31 -2.59 6.29 -1.74
CA GLY A 31 -3.67 6.90 -0.99
C GLY A 31 -3.18 7.83 0.11
N VAL A 32 -4.06 8.07 1.09
CA VAL A 32 -3.81 8.96 2.23
C VAL A 32 -4.09 8.26 3.55
N VAL A 33 -3.35 8.66 4.59
CA VAL A 33 -3.55 8.24 5.97
C VAL A 33 -4.05 9.43 6.77
N VAL A 34 -5.18 9.28 7.45
CA VAL A 34 -5.82 10.30 8.29
C VAL A 34 -5.89 9.83 9.74
N LYS A 35 -5.81 10.76 10.69
CA LYS A 35 -5.77 10.47 12.13
C LYS A 35 -7.09 10.70 12.86
N ASN A 36 -8.01 11.44 12.26
CA ASN A 36 -9.25 11.88 12.89
C ASN A 36 -10.33 12.18 11.85
N ASP A 37 -11.55 12.40 12.35
CA ASP A 37 -12.73 12.65 11.52
C ASP A 37 -12.63 13.94 10.70
N GLU A 38 -11.98 14.97 11.21
CA GLU A 38 -11.84 16.25 10.50
C GLU A 38 -10.89 16.13 9.30
N GLU A 39 -9.81 15.37 9.41
CA GLU A 39 -8.97 14.99 8.27
C GLU A 39 -9.73 14.12 7.27
N MET A 40 -10.49 13.14 7.77
CA MET A 40 -11.30 12.25 6.92
C MET A 40 -12.32 13.03 6.09
N LYS A 41 -13.11 13.91 6.72
CA LYS A 41 -14.12 14.75 6.06
C LYS A 41 -13.48 15.62 4.97
N ARG A 42 -12.33 16.22 5.24
CA ARG A 42 -11.60 17.04 4.27
C ARG A 42 -11.18 16.23 3.04
N VAL A 43 -10.65 15.02 3.24
CA VAL A 43 -10.27 14.14 2.13
C VAL A 43 -11.49 13.71 1.33
N LEU A 44 -12.57 13.27 1.99
CA LEU A 44 -13.79 12.83 1.32
C LEU A 44 -14.43 13.95 0.51
N LEU A 45 -14.52 15.17 1.05
CA LEU A 45 -15.04 16.33 0.32
C LEU A 45 -14.17 16.68 -0.90
N LYS A 46 -12.85 16.58 -0.76
CA LYS A 46 -11.92 16.80 -1.88
C LYS A 46 -12.15 15.77 -3.00
N TRP A 47 -12.15 14.49 -2.65
CA TRP A 47 -12.36 13.40 -3.62
C TRP A 47 -13.75 13.44 -4.25
N TYR A 48 -14.77 13.78 -3.47
CA TYR A 48 -16.12 13.95 -3.99
C TYR A 48 -16.19 15.06 -5.04
N ARG A 49 -15.59 16.24 -4.77
CA ARG A 49 -15.53 17.33 -5.74
C ARG A 49 -14.75 16.94 -7.00
N GLU A 50 -13.59 16.32 -6.83
CA GLU A 50 -12.77 15.81 -7.94
C GLU A 50 -13.55 14.83 -8.82
N PHE A 51 -14.33 13.94 -8.21
CA PHE A 51 -15.19 13.01 -8.90
C PHE A 51 -16.33 13.70 -9.66
N ILE A 52 -16.99 14.70 -9.05
CA ILE A 52 -18.03 15.48 -9.72
C ILE A 52 -17.47 16.26 -10.93
N GLU A 53 -16.24 16.77 -10.82
CA GLU A 53 -15.61 17.58 -11.86
C GLU A 53 -15.00 16.76 -13.00
N THR A 54 -14.36 15.62 -12.68
CA THR A 54 -13.56 14.85 -13.65
C THR A 54 -14.17 13.50 -14.02
N GLY A 55 -15.15 13.01 -13.24
CA GLY A 55 -15.71 11.66 -13.36
C GLY A 55 -14.88 10.57 -12.70
N GLU A 56 -13.72 10.89 -12.12
CA GLU A 56 -12.85 9.95 -11.43
C GLU A 56 -12.13 10.59 -10.22
N ILE A 57 -11.46 9.77 -9.41
CA ILE A 57 -10.55 10.25 -8.38
C ILE A 57 -9.15 9.86 -8.82
N LYS A 58 -8.24 10.84 -8.97
CA LYS A 58 -6.91 10.60 -9.51
C LYS A 58 -6.13 9.64 -8.63
N TYR A 59 -5.72 8.53 -9.23
CA TYR A 59 -4.78 7.59 -8.62
C TYR A 59 -3.33 7.98 -8.95
N GLN A 60 -2.47 7.94 -7.94
CA GLN A 60 -1.05 8.32 -8.07
C GLN A 60 -0.10 7.26 -7.50
N GLY A 61 -0.57 6.01 -7.46
CA GLY A 61 0.22 4.89 -6.96
C GLY A 61 1.51 4.70 -7.77
N ILE A 62 2.63 4.52 -7.07
CA ILE A 62 3.95 4.28 -7.64
C ILE A 62 4.03 2.80 -7.99
N GLN A 63 3.86 2.49 -9.28
CA GLN A 63 3.79 1.11 -9.75
C GLN A 63 5.04 0.29 -9.40
N SER A 64 6.23 0.89 -9.47
CA SER A 64 7.49 0.22 -9.11
C SER A 64 7.55 -0.21 -7.64
N GLU A 65 6.93 0.55 -6.73
CA GLU A 65 6.83 0.20 -5.31
C GLU A 65 5.74 -0.84 -5.08
N ILE A 66 4.58 -0.70 -5.75
CA ILE A 66 3.46 -1.66 -5.65
C ILE A 66 3.91 -3.05 -6.10
N MET A 67 4.67 -3.14 -7.21
CA MET A 67 5.12 -4.41 -7.77
C MET A 67 6.09 -5.18 -6.87
N LYS A 68 6.72 -4.54 -5.87
CA LYS A 68 7.54 -5.24 -4.86
C LYS A 68 6.69 -6.13 -3.93
N HIS A 69 5.38 -5.89 -3.87
CA HIS A 69 4.46 -6.57 -2.98
C HIS A 69 3.60 -7.64 -3.68
N THR A 70 3.89 -7.97 -4.94
CA THR A 70 3.22 -9.06 -5.64
C THR A 70 3.44 -10.39 -4.93
N ARG A 71 2.52 -11.33 -5.15
CA ARG A 71 2.64 -12.70 -4.61
C ARG A 71 3.96 -13.33 -5.04
N GLU A 72 4.33 -13.17 -6.30
CA GLU A 72 5.60 -13.68 -6.85
C GLU A 72 6.82 -13.17 -6.06
N LYS A 73 6.94 -11.85 -5.85
CA LYS A 73 8.08 -11.27 -5.12
C LYS A 73 8.13 -11.73 -3.67
N LYS A 74 6.98 -11.82 -3.00
CA LYS A 74 6.92 -12.29 -1.61
C LYS A 74 7.26 -13.76 -1.48
N THR A 75 6.78 -14.61 -2.40
CA THR A 75 7.14 -16.03 -2.45
C THR A 75 8.62 -16.20 -2.71
N LYS A 76 9.20 -15.39 -3.61
CA LYS A 76 10.65 -15.38 -3.85
C LYS A 76 11.45 -15.03 -2.59
N GLN A 77 11.06 -13.97 -1.87
CA GLN A 77 11.70 -13.59 -0.60
C GLN A 77 11.61 -14.70 0.44
N LEU A 78 10.47 -15.40 0.52
CA LEU A 78 10.31 -16.54 1.43
C LEU A 78 11.22 -17.72 1.03
N ALA A 79 11.31 -18.03 -0.26
CA ALA A 79 12.21 -19.07 -0.76
C ALA A 79 13.68 -18.75 -0.44
N GLU A 80 14.11 -17.49 -0.63
CA GLU A 80 15.46 -17.04 -0.28
C GLU A 80 15.78 -17.23 1.21
N VAL A 81 14.80 -17.02 2.09
CA VAL A 81 14.96 -17.30 3.53
C VAL A 81 15.13 -18.80 3.78
N PHE A 82 14.37 -19.66 3.12
CA PHE A 82 14.53 -21.11 3.25
C PHE A 82 15.91 -21.58 2.77
N GLU A 83 16.36 -21.11 1.61
CA GLU A 83 17.68 -21.47 1.06
C GLU A 83 18.81 -21.05 2.00
N ARG A 84 18.71 -19.86 2.60
CA ARG A 84 19.69 -19.39 3.59
C ARG A 84 19.74 -20.32 4.81
N VAL A 85 18.59 -20.66 5.39
CA VAL A 85 18.52 -21.54 6.58
C VAL A 85 19.05 -22.94 6.26
N LEU A 86 18.75 -23.48 5.06
CA LEU A 86 19.26 -24.78 4.63
C LEU A 86 20.78 -24.76 4.40
N SER A 87 21.32 -23.65 3.88
CA SER A 87 22.76 -23.47 3.67
C SER A 87 23.52 -23.37 5.00
N ASP A 88 22.98 -22.63 5.97
CA ASP A 88 23.56 -22.46 7.31
C ASP A 88 23.58 -23.79 8.09
N ASN A 89 22.55 -24.62 7.95
CA ASN A 89 22.48 -25.94 8.59
C ASN A 89 23.42 -26.99 7.97
N LYS A 90 23.83 -26.85 6.70
CA LYS A 90 24.82 -27.75 6.07
C LYS A 90 26.27 -27.48 6.50
N GLN A 91 26.52 -26.35 7.15
CA GLN A 91 27.86 -25.95 7.64
C GLN A 91 28.08 -26.28 9.13
N ARG A 92 27.10 -26.89 9.80
CA ARG A 92 27.17 -27.41 11.17
C ARG A 92 27.20 -28.93 11.17
#